data_AF-A0A923V3K8-F1
#
_entry.id   AF-A0A923V3K8-F1
#
_cell.length_a   1.000
_cell.length_b   1.000
_cell.length_c   1.000
_cell.angle_alpha   90.00
_cell.angle_beta   90.00
_cell.angle_gamma   90.00
#
_symmetry.space_group_name_H-M   'P 1'
#
loop_
_entity.id
_entity.type
_entity.pdbx_description
1 polymer ?
#
loop_
_entity_poly.entity_id
_entity_poly.type
_entity_poly.pdbx_seq_one_letter_code
_entity_poly.pdbx_strand_id
1 'polypeptide(L)'
;MRTDSLSIADYIVFLGYFIIVAGYGFWIYRRKKSINADSKDYFLAEGSLTWWAIGASLIASNISAEQFIGMSGSGFQLGLAIATYEWMAAITLVIVAVF
;
A
#
# COMPACT_ATOMS: atom_id res chain seq x y z
N MET A 1 17.02 -31.70 9.37
CA MET A 1 16.29 -30.53 8.82
C MET A 1 14.83 -30.69 9.20
N ARG A 2 14.28 -29.83 10.07
CA ARG A 2 12.82 -29.77 10.25
C ARG A 2 12.25 -29.18 8.97
N THR A 3 11.48 -29.96 8.23
CA THR A 3 10.63 -29.44 7.17
C THR A 3 9.39 -28.86 7.85
N ASP A 4 9.51 -27.65 8.39
CA ASP A 4 8.37 -26.90 8.89
C ASP A 4 7.54 -26.46 7.66
N SER A 5 6.68 -27.36 7.18
CA SER A 5 5.73 -27.07 6.12
C SER A 5 4.68 -26.10 6.64
N LEU A 6 4.27 -25.15 5.79
CA LEU A 6 3.19 -24.22 6.09
C LEU A 6 1.93 -24.98 6.53
N SER A 7 1.23 -24.44 7.52
CA SER A 7 -0.02 -25.01 8.01
C SER A 7 -1.11 -24.84 6.93
N ILE A 8 -2.06 -25.77 6.92
CA ILE A 8 -3.28 -25.63 6.11
C ILE A 8 -3.99 -24.30 6.41
N ALA A 9 -3.93 -23.82 7.66
CA ALA A 9 -4.46 -22.52 8.04
C ALA A 9 -3.79 -21.35 7.30
N ASP A 10 -2.46 -21.40 7.10
CA ASP A 10 -1.71 -20.36 6.40
C ASP A 10 -2.15 -20.26 4.94
N TYR A 11 -2.34 -21.42 4.28
CA TYR A 11 -2.85 -21.49 2.91
C TYR A 11 -4.28 -20.97 2.79
N ILE A 12 -5.16 -21.26 3.75
CA ILE A 12 -6.53 -20.75 3.77
C ILE A 12 -6.55 -19.23 3.87
N VAL A 13 -5.76 -18.66 4.79
CA VAL A 13 -5.66 -17.20 4.96
C VAL A 13 -5.09 -16.54 3.71
N PHE A 14 -4.02 -17.12 3.14
CA PHE A 14 -3.40 -16.63 1.93
C PHE A 14 -4.38 -16.61 0.75
N LEU A 15 -5.03 -17.74 0.45
CA LEU A 15 -5.97 -17.81 -0.67
C LEU A 15 -7.22 -16.95 -0.43
N GLY A 16 -7.71 -16.92 0.80
CA GLY A 16 -8.84 -16.08 1.21
C GLY A 16 -8.57 -14.60 0.97
N TYR A 17 -7.37 -14.11 1.31
CA TYR A 17 -6.95 -12.73 1.04
C TYR A 17 -7.08 -12.38 -0.46
N PHE A 18 -6.53 -13.21 -1.35
CA PHE A 18 -6.60 -12.95 -2.79
C PHE A 18 -8.03 -12.95 -3.32
N ILE A 19 -8.87 -13.90 -2.87
CA ILE A 19 -10.27 -13.99 -3.29
C ILE A 19 -11.05 -12.75 -2.85
N ILE A 20 -10.85 -12.30 -1.60
CA ILE A 20 -11.54 -11.11 -1.07
C ILE A 20 -11.13 -9.86 -1.84
N VAL A 21 -9.83 -9.64 -2.02
CA VAL A 21 -9.31 -8.45 -2.72
C VAL A 21 -9.74 -8.43 -4.18
N ALA A 22 -9.59 -9.55 -4.91
CA ALA A 22 -10.01 -9.67 -6.30
C ALA A 22 -11.54 -9.55 -6.45
N GLY A 23 -12.29 -10.20 -5.56
CA GLY A 23 -13.75 -10.14 -5.52
C GLY A 23 -14.28 -8.72 -5.28
N TYR A 24 -13.68 -8.00 -4.32
CA TYR A 24 -14.02 -6.61 -4.03
C TYR A 24 -13.72 -5.69 -5.22
N GLY A 25 -12.53 -5.84 -5.84
CA GLY A 25 -12.16 -5.09 -7.04
C GLY A 25 -13.11 -5.35 -8.21
N PHE A 26 -13.46 -6.62 -8.46
CA PHE A 26 -14.39 -7.00 -9.52
C PHE A 26 -15.81 -6.48 -9.26
N TRP A 27 -16.26 -6.51 -8.00
CA TRP A 27 -17.57 -5.98 -7.61
C TRP A 27 -17.66 -4.46 -7.83
N ILE A 28 -16.65 -3.69 -7.41
CA ILE A 28 -16.57 -2.25 -7.69
C ILE A 28 -16.57 -1.99 -9.18
N TYR A 29 -15.75 -2.72 -9.94
CA TYR A 29 -15.66 -2.59 -11.39
C TYR A 29 -17.03 -2.77 -12.05
N ARG A 30 -17.77 -3.82 -11.68
CA ARG A 30 -19.13 -4.06 -12.19
C ARG A 30 -20.11 -2.96 -11.80
N ARG A 31 -20.04 -2.46 -10.57
CA ARG A 31 -20.92 -1.38 -10.09
C ARG A 31 -20.68 -0.07 -10.83
N LYS A 32 -19.40 0.28 -11.07
CA LYS A 32 -19.02 1.48 -11.83
C LYS A 32 -19.34 1.38 -13.32
N LYS A 33 -19.43 0.18 -13.91
CA LYS A 33 -19.87 -0.01 -15.31
C LYS A 33 -21.39 0.18 -15.49
N SER A 34 -22.18 -0.03 -14.43
CA SER A 34 -23.64 0.11 -14.45
C SER A 34 -24.13 1.54 -14.27
N ILE A 35 -23.27 2.43 -13.75
CA ILE A 35 -23.49 3.86 -13.64
C ILE A 35 -22.70 4.47 -14.81
N ASN A 36 -23.23 5.43 -15.56
CA ASN A 36 -22.47 6.11 -16.61
C ASN A 36 -21.29 6.87 -15.95
N ALA A 37 -20.18 6.17 -15.72
CA ALA A 37 -19.02 6.66 -15.01
C ALA A 37 -18.24 7.56 -15.95
N ASP A 38 -18.50 8.86 -15.86
CA ASP A 38 -17.64 9.86 -16.47
C ASP A 38 -16.23 9.70 -15.87
N SER A 39 -15.19 9.77 -16.70
CA SER A 39 -13.79 9.62 -16.26
C SER A 39 -13.43 10.65 -15.20
N LYS A 40 -14.14 11.79 -15.22
CA LYS A 40 -14.08 12.86 -14.24
C LYS A 40 -14.39 12.41 -12.82
N ASP A 41 -15.42 11.59 -12.60
CA ASP A 41 -15.80 11.09 -11.26
C ASP A 41 -14.85 10.01 -10.74
N TYR A 42 -14.24 9.26 -11.64
CA TYR A 42 -13.25 8.24 -11.27
C TYR A 42 -11.94 8.87 -10.77
N PHE A 43 -11.51 9.99 -11.37
CA PHE A 43 -10.25 10.65 -11.03
C PHE A 43 -10.39 11.81 -10.04
N LEU A 44 -11.48 12.58 -10.06
CA LEU A 44 -11.64 13.71 -9.15
C LEU A 44 -12.18 13.33 -7.77
N ALA A 45 -12.79 12.16 -7.60
CA ALA A 45 -13.38 11.72 -6.33
C ALA A 45 -14.10 12.87 -5.57
N GLU A 46 -14.82 13.68 -6.34
CA GLU A 46 -15.56 14.88 -5.92
C GLU A 46 -14.79 15.90 -5.05
N GLY A 47 -13.45 15.91 -5.05
CA GLY A 47 -12.67 16.77 -4.14
C GLY A 47 -12.97 16.54 -2.65
N SER A 48 -13.61 15.41 -2.31
CA SER A 48 -14.13 15.10 -0.97
C SER A 48 -13.15 14.28 -0.13
N LEU A 49 -12.01 13.88 -0.70
CA LEU A 49 -10.98 13.18 0.05
C LEU A 49 -10.38 14.10 1.10
N THR A 50 -10.51 13.66 2.34
CA THR A 50 -9.86 14.30 3.48
C THR A 50 -8.34 14.26 3.31
N TRP A 51 -7.67 15.29 3.82
CA TRP A 51 -6.21 15.43 3.73
C TRP A 51 -5.45 14.20 4.26
N TRP A 52 -5.97 13.56 5.31
CA TRP A 52 -5.38 12.34 5.88
C TRP A 52 -5.54 11.11 4.98
N ALA A 53 -6.64 11.01 4.23
CA ALA A 53 -6.84 9.93 3.27
C ALA A 53 -5.89 10.06 2.06
N ILE A 54 -5.65 11.30 1.62
CA ILE A 54 -4.65 11.62 0.58
C ILE A 54 -3.24 11.24 1.09
N GLY A 55 -2.88 11.68 2.29
CA GLY A 55 -1.58 11.33 2.91
C GLY A 55 -1.37 9.83 3.07
N ALA A 56 -2.37 9.11 3.58
CA ALA A 56 -2.33 7.65 3.72
C ALA A 56 -2.17 6.94 2.37
N SER A 57 -2.87 7.40 1.34
CA SER A 57 -2.75 6.84 -0.02
C SER A 57 -1.37 7.07 -0.63
N LEU A 58 -0.74 8.22 -0.38
CA LEU A 58 0.61 8.53 -0.87
C LEU A 58 1.65 7.62 -0.22
N ILE A 59 1.57 7.41 1.10
CA ILE A 59 2.46 6.47 1.80
C ILE A 59 2.21 5.04 1.33
N ALA A 60 0.94 4.61 1.27
CA ALA A 60 0.58 3.27 0.81
C ALA A 60 1.05 2.98 -0.63
N SER A 61 1.12 4.00 -1.49
CA SER A 61 1.62 3.85 -2.86
C SER A 61 3.14 3.77 -2.94
N ASN A 62 3.85 4.26 -1.91
CA ASN A 62 5.31 4.24 -1.84
C ASN A 62 5.84 2.95 -1.19
N ILE A 63 5.09 2.35 -0.25
CA ILE A 63 5.51 1.11 0.42
C ILE A 63 5.30 -0.11 -0.48
N SER A 64 6.39 -0.82 -0.77
CA SER A 64 6.40 -2.05 -1.55
C SER A 64 6.91 -3.26 -0.74
N ALA A 65 6.71 -4.47 -1.25
CA ALA A 65 7.26 -5.69 -0.65
C ALA A 65 8.80 -5.67 -0.63
N GLU A 66 9.42 -5.02 -1.62
CA GLU A 66 10.87 -4.79 -1.67
C GLU A 66 11.32 -3.86 -0.54
N GLN A 67 10.59 -2.76 -0.31
CA GLN A 67 10.84 -1.87 0.84
C GLN A 67 10.79 -2.67 2.14
N PHE A 68 9.76 -3.50 2.31
CA PHE A 68 9.55 -4.25 3.56
C PHE A 68 10.66 -5.27 3.85
N ILE A 69 11.06 -6.06 2.85
CA ILE A 69 12.11 -7.09 3.02
C ILE A 69 13.50 -6.43 3.05
N GLY A 70 13.77 -5.49 2.14
CA GLY A 70 15.06 -4.81 2.00
C GLY A 70 15.40 -3.91 3.18
N MET A 71 14.44 -3.13 3.69
CA MET A 71 14.64 -2.29 4.88
C MET A 71 14.82 -3.15 6.15
N SER A 72 14.14 -4.29 6.23
CA SER A 72 14.34 -5.22 7.36
C SER A 72 15.74 -5.85 7.32
N GLY A 73 16.24 -6.22 6.14
CA GLY A 73 17.60 -6.77 5.97
C GLY A 73 18.70 -5.75 6.26
N SER A 74 18.55 -4.52 5.77
CA SER A 74 19.48 -3.42 6.10
C SER A 74 19.37 -3.00 7.56
N GLY A 75 18.18 -3.07 8.17
CA GLY A 75 17.99 -2.89 9.62
C GLY A 75 18.70 -3.95 10.46
N PHE A 76 18.81 -5.20 9.99
CA PHE A 76 19.62 -6.22 10.66
C PHE A 76 21.13 -5.90 10.64
N GLN A 77 21.63 -5.28 9.57
CA GLN A 77 23.06 -4.97 9.41
C GLN A 77 23.46 -3.62 10.02
N LEU A 78 22.64 -2.59 9.85
CA LEU A 78 22.93 -1.19 10.21
C LEU A 78 22.12 -0.72 11.43
N GLY A 79 21.19 -1.55 11.93
CA GLY A 79 20.32 -1.17 13.04
C GLY A 79 19.40 -0.01 12.68
N LEU A 80 19.14 0.85 13.66
CA LEU A 80 18.22 1.98 13.52
C LEU A 80 18.75 3.08 12.58
N ALA A 81 20.04 3.03 12.20
CA ALA A 81 20.65 4.03 11.32
C ALA A 81 19.96 4.11 9.95
N ILE A 82 19.40 3.00 9.44
CA ILE A 82 18.65 2.98 8.17
C ILE A 82 17.39 3.85 8.20
N ALA A 83 16.77 4.03 9.38
CA ALA A 83 15.58 4.87 9.52
C ALA A 83 15.85 6.35 9.21
N THR A 84 17.11 6.79 9.29
CA THR A 84 17.53 8.15 8.91
C THR A 84 17.20 8.46 7.46
N TYR A 85 17.23 7.47 6.55
CA TYR A 85 16.84 7.66 5.14
C TYR A 85 15.38 8.10 5.02
N GLU A 86 14.47 7.43 5.72
CA GLU A 86 13.04 7.74 5.71
C GLU A 86 12.75 9.10 6.38
N TRP A 87 13.43 9.40 7.49
CA TRP A 87 13.26 10.67 8.19
C TRP A 87 13.73 11.88 7.38
N MET A 88 14.87 11.74 6.70
CA MET A 88 15.38 12.80 5.82
C MET A 88 14.51 12.97 4.58
N ALA A 89 14.01 11.86 4.00
CA ALA A 89 13.08 11.91 2.87
C ALA A 89 11.81 12.68 3.20
N ALA A 90 11.22 12.46 4.39
CA ALA A 90 10.06 13.22 4.83
C ALA A 90 10.33 14.73 4.90
N ILE A 91 11.48 15.14 5.44
CA ILE A 91 11.87 16.56 5.51
C ILE A 91 12.06 17.14 4.10
N THR A 92 12.78 16.45 3.22
CA THR A 92 13.01 16.91 1.84
C THR A 92 11.70 17.04 1.06
N LEU A 93 10.77 16.10 1.23
CA LEU A 93 9.45 16.16 0.60
C LEU A 93 8.64 17.37 1.06
N VAL A 94 8.70 17.73 2.34
CA VAL A 94 8.04 18.95 2.84
C VAL A 94 8.67 20.20 2.23
N ILE A 95 10.00 20.27 2.13
CA ILE A 95 10.68 21.42 1.52
C ILE A 95 10.27 21.58 0.05
N VAL A 96 10.30 20.50 -0.73
CA VAL A 96 9.90 20.51 -2.16
C VAL A 96 8.40 20.80 -2.34
N ALA A 97 7.55 20.41 -1.39
CA ALA A 97 6.12 20.70 -1.47
C ALA A 97 5.79 22.18 -1.18
N VAL A 98 6.64 22.87 -0.40
CA VAL A 98 6.42 24.26 0.02
C VAL A 98 7.03 25.28 -0.94
N PHE A 99 8.16 24.94 -1.58
CA PHE A 99 8.92 25.83 -2.48
C PHE A 99 8.88 25.34 -3.93
#